data_AF-A0A4U0V4D3-F1
#
_entry.id   AF-A0A4U0V4D3-F1
#
_cell.length_a   1.000
_cell.length_b   1.000
_cell.length_c   1.000
_cell.angle_alpha   90.00
_cell.angle_beta   90.00
_cell.angle_gamma   90.00
#
_symmetry.space_group_name_H-M   'P 1'
#
loop_
_entity.id
_entity.type
_entity.pdbx_description
1 polymer ?
#
loop_
_entity_poly.entity_id
_entity_poly.type
_entity_poly.pdbx_seq_one_letter_code
_entity_poly.pdbx_strand_id
1 'polypeptide(L)'
;MCLVTRPEKKQPRRTLREEEPYYAPPRPVSNYHGGQAQPRSSATYVRRTVSTVPVERASYERSYRASQPRVSGSAARGVSRERDREGEREYYSRTSRTGSTVGSSHKHRFAMSSLRGIQQPELSKKLYKLIKTENHQVSAYETASRESQSVASQLSEWGETQDDAVSDISDKLGVLLAEIAEQEDLFAQHLEDSRGVLKQIRNTESSVQPTRNHKTKIQDEIQKLKYKEPTSPKLVTLEQELVRAEAQSLVAEAQLTNVTRQKFKEAYDLHTAAIIERAEKQIMLAQQARRLVNLLDDTPTVPGEERAPFENSEAAREVLNDAEAGLRNYSPSIEPIHSAAGRLGVNAMPGSIEQEAAQPRIMQQAEEIVQSPQQQETVGRGGQVPYYSTSETTYVAA
;
A
#
# COMPACT_ATOMS: atom_id res chain seq x y z
N MET A 1 26.68 -42.58 30.25
CA MET A 1 25.88 -43.39 31.19
C MET A 1 24.46 -43.44 30.62
N CYS A 2 23.80 -44.54 30.27
CA CYS A 2 24.08 -45.98 30.19
C CYS A 2 23.29 -46.50 28.95
N LEU A 3 23.94 -47.16 27.98
CA LEU A 3 23.92 -48.63 27.71
C LEU A 3 22.52 -49.16 27.31
N VAL A 4 22.24 -49.38 26.01
CA VAL A 4 22.53 -50.59 25.20
C VAL A 4 21.81 -51.85 25.71
N THR A 5 20.91 -52.43 24.88
CA THR A 5 21.01 -53.82 24.36
C THR A 5 19.92 -54.13 23.31
N ARG A 6 20.34 -54.67 22.16
CA ARG A 6 19.56 -55.54 21.24
C ARG A 6 20.01 -57.00 21.46
N PRO A 7 19.23 -57.98 20.99
CA PRO A 7 19.77 -58.99 20.05
C PRO A 7 18.70 -59.39 18.99
N GLU A 8 18.90 -60.32 18.06
CA GLU A 8 19.87 -60.47 16.96
C GLU A 8 19.16 -61.36 15.89
N LYS A 9 19.29 -60.96 14.61
CA LYS A 9 19.20 -61.66 13.30
C LYS A 9 18.34 -62.92 13.07
N LYS A 10 17.64 -62.90 11.93
CA LYS A 10 17.84 -63.84 10.78
C LYS A 10 17.31 -63.22 9.48
N GLN A 11 18.17 -63.10 8.45
CA GLN A 11 17.80 -62.90 7.04
C GLN A 11 17.82 -64.25 6.31
N PRO A 12 17.15 -64.36 5.14
CA PRO A 12 17.96 -64.47 3.92
C PRO A 12 17.46 -63.67 2.70
N ARG A 13 18.45 -63.02 2.05
CA ARG A 13 18.69 -62.63 0.64
C ARG A 13 17.61 -62.80 -0.46
N ARG A 14 17.40 -61.71 -1.22
CA ARG A 14 17.45 -61.51 -2.71
C ARG A 14 16.60 -60.25 -3.01
N THR A 15 16.89 -59.29 -3.90
CA THR A 15 17.80 -59.12 -5.06
C THR A 15 17.92 -57.61 -5.35
N LEU A 16 19.02 -57.22 -5.99
CA LEU A 16 19.38 -55.88 -6.49
C LEU A 16 18.30 -55.21 -7.37
N ARG A 17 18.06 -53.91 -7.16
CA ARG A 17 18.01 -52.89 -8.22
C ARG A 17 18.13 -51.49 -7.60
N GLU A 18 19.23 -50.80 -7.91
CA GLU A 18 19.41 -49.36 -7.68
C GLU A 18 18.51 -48.60 -8.66
N GLU A 19 17.77 -47.59 -8.20
CA GLU A 19 17.13 -46.59 -9.06
C GLU A 19 17.92 -45.28 -8.95
N GLU A 20 18.54 -44.89 -10.07
CA GLU A 20 19.13 -43.56 -10.25
C GLU A 20 18.04 -42.50 -10.50
N PRO A 21 18.28 -41.23 -10.09
CA PRO A 21 17.35 -40.13 -10.29
C PRO A 21 17.42 -39.59 -11.73
N TYR A 22 16.29 -39.61 -12.45
CA TYR A 22 16.15 -39.02 -13.77
C TYR A 22 16.32 -37.48 -13.76
N TYR A 23 17.37 -37.00 -14.41
CA TYR A 23 17.50 -35.61 -14.88
C TYR A 23 16.60 -35.41 -16.12
N ALA A 24 15.67 -34.44 -16.07
CA ALA A 24 14.86 -34.06 -17.23
C ALA A 24 15.51 -32.89 -18.01
N PRO A 25 15.71 -32.98 -19.34
CA PRO A 25 16.17 -31.85 -20.16
C PRO A 25 15.02 -30.90 -20.57
N PRO A 26 15.31 -29.62 -20.88
CA PRO A 26 14.30 -28.62 -21.22
C PRO A 26 13.71 -28.82 -22.63
N ARG A 27 12.41 -28.55 -22.79
CA ARG A 27 11.68 -28.67 -24.06
C ARG A 27 11.93 -27.48 -25.00
N PRO A 28 11.94 -27.67 -26.32
CA PRO A 28 12.14 -26.61 -27.30
C PRO A 28 10.87 -25.78 -27.56
N VAL A 29 11.09 -24.50 -27.85
CA VAL A 29 10.09 -23.47 -28.18
C VAL A 29 9.50 -23.74 -29.57
N SER A 30 8.18 -23.87 -29.68
CA SER A 30 7.48 -24.00 -30.96
C SER A 30 6.93 -22.64 -31.41
N ASN A 31 7.43 -22.15 -32.54
CA ASN A 31 6.88 -21.01 -33.28
C ASN A 31 5.69 -21.49 -34.13
N TYR A 32 4.48 -21.00 -33.84
CA TYR A 32 3.39 -21.01 -34.81
C TYR A 32 2.96 -19.57 -35.12
N HIS A 33 3.21 -19.19 -36.37
CA HIS A 33 2.71 -18.01 -37.06
C HIS A 33 1.40 -18.38 -37.78
N GLY A 34 0.39 -17.52 -37.71
CA GLY A 34 -0.66 -17.42 -38.73
C GLY A 34 -2.07 -17.83 -38.29
N GLY A 35 -2.93 -16.84 -38.07
CA GLY A 35 -4.38 -17.02 -37.93
C GLY A 35 -5.08 -15.65 -37.91
N GLN A 36 -6.01 -15.45 -38.83
CA GLN A 36 -6.54 -14.17 -39.30
C GLN A 36 -7.46 -13.44 -38.30
N ALA A 37 -7.47 -12.11 -38.44
CA ALA A 37 -8.36 -11.18 -37.76
C ALA A 37 -9.78 -11.16 -38.36
N GLN A 38 -10.81 -11.07 -37.52
CA GLN A 38 -12.18 -10.59 -37.83
C GLN A 38 -12.90 -10.12 -36.54
N PRO A 39 -13.97 -9.28 -36.65
CA PRO A 39 -14.04 -7.99 -35.97
C PRO A 39 -14.82 -7.95 -34.65
N ARG A 40 -14.48 -6.94 -33.83
CA ARG A 40 -15.19 -6.53 -32.60
C ARG A 40 -16.61 -6.06 -32.93
N SER A 41 -17.61 -6.67 -32.27
CA SER A 41 -18.98 -6.18 -32.19
C SER A 41 -19.21 -5.43 -30.88
N SER A 42 -20.06 -4.42 -30.98
CA SER A 42 -20.32 -3.26 -30.12
C SER A 42 -20.85 -3.55 -28.71
N ALA A 43 -20.28 -2.85 -27.73
CA ALA A 43 -20.85 -2.61 -26.41
C ALA A 43 -22.12 -1.75 -26.53
N THR A 44 -23.23 -2.23 -25.98
CA THR A 44 -24.43 -1.43 -25.72
C THR A 44 -24.46 -1.08 -24.25
N TYR A 45 -24.38 0.22 -23.95
CA TYR A 45 -24.42 0.80 -22.62
C TYR A 45 -25.89 0.85 -22.17
N VAL A 46 -26.27 0.07 -21.15
CA VAL A 46 -27.57 0.24 -20.48
C VAL A 46 -27.31 0.95 -19.15
N ARG A 47 -27.66 2.25 -19.11
CA ARG A 47 -27.86 3.00 -17.87
C ARG A 47 -29.19 2.56 -17.24
N ARG A 48 -29.18 2.12 -15.99
CA ARG A 48 -30.34 2.21 -15.07
C ARG A 48 -29.85 2.21 -13.62
N THR A 49 -29.87 3.40 -13.00
CA THR A 49 -30.78 3.85 -11.92
C THR A 49 -30.43 3.27 -10.55
N VAL A 50 -29.77 4.12 -9.77
CA VAL A 50 -29.32 3.94 -8.40
C VAL A 50 -30.52 3.79 -7.47
N SER A 51 -30.57 2.70 -6.70
CA SER A 51 -31.44 2.57 -5.53
C SER A 51 -30.63 2.95 -4.31
N THR A 52 -31.02 4.04 -3.65
CA THR A 52 -30.42 4.54 -2.42
C THR A 52 -31.10 3.88 -1.22
N VAL A 53 -30.37 3.06 -0.47
CA VAL A 53 -30.74 2.64 0.89
C VAL A 53 -29.72 3.23 1.85
N PRO A 54 -30.14 3.87 2.97
CA PRO A 54 -29.22 4.60 3.84
C PRO A 54 -28.43 3.63 4.72
N VAL A 55 -27.11 3.57 4.51
CA VAL A 55 -26.21 2.86 5.43
C VAL A 55 -25.91 3.78 6.61
N GLU A 56 -26.45 3.40 7.77
CA GLU A 56 -26.19 4.03 9.05
C GLU A 56 -24.72 3.83 9.43
N ARG A 57 -23.91 4.85 9.16
CA ARG A 57 -22.48 4.90 9.47
C ARG A 57 -22.31 4.98 11.00
N ALA A 58 -22.03 3.84 11.64
CA ALA A 58 -21.74 3.81 13.06
C ALA A 58 -20.49 2.98 13.40
N SER A 59 -19.43 3.71 13.78
CA SER A 59 -18.63 3.41 14.98
C SER A 59 -17.38 2.51 14.94
N TYR A 60 -16.71 2.29 13.80
CA TYR A 60 -15.36 1.67 13.82
C TYR A 60 -14.18 2.65 13.75
N GLU A 61 -14.39 3.91 13.36
CA GLU A 61 -13.32 4.94 13.29
C GLU A 61 -12.77 5.40 14.67
N ARG A 62 -13.35 4.94 15.79
CA ARG A 62 -13.06 5.50 17.13
C ARG A 62 -12.11 4.67 17.99
N SER A 63 -11.89 3.39 17.71
CA SER A 63 -11.04 2.50 18.53
C SER A 63 -9.54 2.65 18.24
N TYR A 64 -9.14 2.83 16.97
CA TYR A 64 -7.72 2.98 16.62
C TYR A 64 -7.12 4.37 16.89
N ARG A 65 -7.96 5.40 17.09
CA ARG A 65 -7.51 6.77 17.41
C ARG A 65 -7.42 7.03 18.92
N ALA A 66 -7.97 6.15 19.77
CA ALA A 66 -8.14 6.38 21.20
C ALA A 66 -6.90 6.02 22.05
N SER A 67 -5.85 5.43 21.46
CA SER A 67 -4.64 4.99 22.17
C SER A 67 -3.46 5.97 22.09
N GLN A 68 -3.66 7.21 21.60
CA GLN A 68 -2.63 8.25 21.63
C GLN A 68 -2.89 9.28 22.74
N PRO A 69 -1.88 9.66 23.55
CA PRO A 69 -2.04 10.67 24.59
C PRO A 69 -2.32 12.05 23.97
N ARG A 70 -3.42 12.70 24.40
CA ARG A 70 -3.79 14.08 24.03
C ARG A 70 -2.85 15.08 24.72
N VAL A 71 -2.15 15.88 23.92
CA VAL A 71 -1.46 17.09 24.39
C VAL A 71 -2.44 18.26 24.37
N SER A 72 -2.69 18.84 25.54
CA SER A 72 -3.49 20.06 25.73
C SER A 72 -2.69 21.32 25.40
N GLY A 73 -3.29 22.26 24.65
CA GLY A 73 -2.78 23.61 24.47
C GLY A 73 -3.76 24.52 23.70
N SER A 74 -4.22 25.58 24.36
CA SER A 74 -5.31 26.48 23.99
C SER A 74 -5.02 27.53 22.90
N ALA A 75 -6.14 28.04 22.35
CA ALA A 75 -6.43 29.42 21.89
C ALA A 75 -6.27 29.77 20.39
N ALA A 76 -7.39 30.06 19.72
CA ALA A 76 -7.72 31.42 19.24
C ALA A 76 -9.07 31.51 18.49
N ARG A 77 -9.99 32.28 19.09
CA ARG A 77 -10.95 33.28 18.54
C ARG A 77 -11.68 32.99 17.22
N GLY A 78 -13.01 32.84 17.33
CA GLY A 78 -13.96 33.01 16.25
C GLY A 78 -14.35 34.48 16.00
N VAL A 79 -14.73 34.77 14.77
CA VAL A 79 -15.53 35.95 14.37
C VAL A 79 -16.52 35.48 13.32
N SER A 80 -17.81 35.44 13.70
CA SER A 80 -18.95 35.27 12.81
C SER A 80 -19.20 36.55 12.02
N ARG A 81 -19.55 36.41 10.74
CA ARG A 81 -20.32 37.43 10.00
C ARG A 81 -21.27 36.74 9.02
N GLU A 82 -22.56 36.82 9.37
CA GLU A 82 -23.71 36.61 8.48
C GLU A 82 -23.64 37.53 7.27
N ARG A 83 -24.17 37.04 6.14
CA ARG A 83 -24.92 37.87 5.20
C ARG A 83 -25.82 36.99 4.32
N ASP A 84 -27.11 37.21 4.47
CA ASP A 84 -28.19 36.77 3.60
C ASP A 84 -27.98 37.22 2.15
N ARG A 85 -28.50 36.42 1.20
CA ARG A 85 -29.27 36.90 0.04
C ARG A 85 -29.86 35.77 -0.78
N GLU A 86 -31.19 35.78 -0.83
CA GLU A 86 -32.06 35.10 -1.80
C GLU A 86 -31.80 35.58 -3.24
N GLY A 87 -32.14 34.74 -4.22
CA GLY A 87 -32.16 35.11 -5.62
C GLY A 87 -32.34 33.91 -6.55
N GLU A 88 -33.59 33.52 -6.76
CA GLU A 88 -34.03 32.64 -7.85
C GLU A 88 -33.56 33.16 -9.22
N ARG A 89 -33.18 32.25 -10.14
CA ARG A 89 -33.34 32.52 -11.58
C ARG A 89 -33.35 31.25 -12.44
N GLU A 90 -34.36 31.25 -13.28
CA GLU A 90 -34.82 30.23 -14.21
C GLU A 90 -33.78 29.82 -15.28
N TYR A 91 -33.82 28.53 -15.61
CA TYR A 91 -33.19 27.95 -16.79
C TYR A 91 -34.09 28.16 -18.01
N TYR A 92 -33.63 28.92 -19.01
CA TYR A 92 -34.15 28.83 -20.38
C TYR A 92 -33.12 28.19 -21.31
N SER A 93 -33.50 27.04 -21.85
CA SER A 93 -32.88 26.34 -22.96
C SER A 93 -32.91 27.21 -24.23
N ARG A 94 -31.76 27.36 -24.90
CA ARG A 94 -31.70 27.77 -26.31
C ARG A 94 -30.79 26.87 -27.10
N THR A 95 -31.41 26.08 -27.96
CA THR A 95 -30.83 25.42 -29.13
C THR A 95 -30.39 26.45 -30.17
N SER A 96 -29.16 26.35 -30.65
CA SER A 96 -28.78 26.90 -31.95
C SER A 96 -27.84 25.94 -32.67
N ARG A 97 -28.37 25.34 -33.75
CA ARG A 97 -27.60 24.71 -34.83
C ARG A 97 -26.81 25.78 -35.57
N THR A 98 -25.53 25.51 -35.88
CA THR A 98 -24.89 25.89 -37.15
C THR A 98 -23.48 25.29 -37.27
N GLY A 99 -23.13 24.87 -38.49
CA GLY A 99 -21.80 25.12 -39.05
C GLY A 99 -20.78 23.98 -39.03
N SER A 100 -20.86 23.11 -40.03
CA SER A 100 -19.78 22.22 -40.46
C SER A 100 -18.62 22.99 -41.11
N THR A 101 -17.39 22.85 -40.58
CA THR A 101 -16.15 23.14 -41.31
C THR A 101 -15.04 22.13 -40.98
N VAL A 102 -14.67 21.40 -42.04
CA VAL A 102 -13.36 20.87 -42.47
C VAL A 102 -12.24 20.72 -41.44
N GLY A 103 -11.67 19.51 -41.44
CA GLY A 103 -10.65 19.00 -40.55
C GLY A 103 -9.40 19.87 -40.38
N SER A 104 -9.01 20.01 -39.12
CA SER A 104 -7.68 20.44 -38.70
C SER A 104 -7.14 19.40 -37.71
N SER A 105 -5.95 18.90 -38.05
CA SER A 105 -5.09 17.98 -37.32
C SER A 105 -5.21 18.05 -35.79
N HIS A 106 -5.38 16.88 -35.16
CA HIS A 106 -5.25 16.67 -33.72
C HIS A 106 -3.82 17.00 -33.27
N LYS A 107 -3.56 18.27 -32.97
CA LYS A 107 -2.35 18.67 -32.25
C LYS A 107 -2.51 18.21 -30.81
N HIS A 108 -1.90 17.07 -30.50
CA HIS A 108 -1.66 16.64 -29.12
C HIS A 108 -0.96 17.77 -28.36
N ARG A 109 -1.72 18.56 -27.60
CA ARG A 109 -1.15 19.43 -26.57
C ARG A 109 -0.60 18.49 -25.51
N PHE A 110 0.70 18.21 -25.57
CA PHE A 110 1.43 17.63 -24.46
C PHE A 110 1.19 18.54 -23.25
N ALA A 111 0.34 18.10 -22.32
CA ALA A 111 0.15 18.78 -21.07
C ALA A 111 1.49 18.74 -20.32
N MET A 112 2.11 19.90 -20.12
CA MET A 112 3.28 20.15 -19.26
C MET A 112 3.07 19.70 -17.79
N SER A 113 1.95 19.07 -17.47
CA SER A 113 1.71 18.38 -16.20
C SER A 113 2.51 17.07 -16.08
N SER A 114 2.93 16.42 -17.17
CA SER A 114 3.76 15.20 -17.09
C SER A 114 5.24 15.49 -16.81
N LEU A 115 5.71 16.71 -17.10
CA LEU A 115 7.10 17.14 -16.82
C LEU A 115 7.32 17.54 -15.35
N ARG A 116 6.26 17.81 -14.56
CA ARG A 116 6.40 18.02 -13.11
C ARG A 116 6.81 16.75 -12.35
N GLY A 117 6.71 15.58 -12.98
CA GLY A 117 7.24 14.32 -12.44
C GLY A 117 8.77 14.20 -12.56
N ILE A 118 9.41 14.97 -13.45
CA ILE A 118 10.86 14.91 -13.70
C ILE A 118 11.65 15.77 -12.71
N GLN A 119 10.99 16.70 -12.02
CA GLN A 119 11.61 17.62 -11.07
C GLN A 119 11.38 17.20 -9.62
N GLN A 120 11.41 15.90 -9.34
CA GLN A 120 11.52 15.41 -7.97
C GLN A 120 12.97 15.50 -7.52
N PRO A 121 13.24 15.98 -6.30
CA PRO A 121 14.58 15.93 -5.73
C PRO A 121 15.13 14.50 -5.77
N GLU A 122 16.43 14.35 -5.99
CA GLU A 122 17.06 13.05 -6.26
C GLU A 122 16.74 11.99 -5.19
N LEU A 123 16.68 12.42 -3.93
CA LEU A 123 16.38 11.57 -2.78
C LEU A 123 14.98 10.94 -2.86
N SER A 124 13.96 11.71 -3.26
CA SER A 124 12.56 11.27 -3.22
C SER A 124 12.10 10.51 -4.46
N LYS A 125 12.92 10.44 -5.52
CA LYS A 125 12.58 9.77 -6.78
C LYS A 125 12.22 8.30 -6.60
N LYS A 126 12.97 7.57 -5.77
CA LYS A 126 12.75 6.13 -5.54
C LYS A 126 11.44 5.87 -4.80
N LEU A 127 11.21 6.59 -3.70
CA LEU A 127 9.99 6.47 -2.93
C LEU A 127 8.76 6.98 -3.71
N TYR A 128 8.91 8.02 -4.52
CA TYR A 128 7.87 8.47 -5.44
C TYR A 128 7.48 7.36 -6.43
N LYS A 129 8.46 6.64 -7.00
CA LYS A 129 8.19 5.51 -7.89
C LYS A 129 7.42 4.40 -7.16
N LEU A 130 7.81 4.06 -5.93
CA LEU A 130 7.09 3.09 -5.09
C LEU A 130 5.63 3.51 -4.86
N ILE A 131 5.41 4.72 -4.35
CA ILE A 131 4.07 5.29 -4.11
C ILE A 131 3.23 5.32 -5.39
N LYS A 132 3.87 5.58 -6.54
CA LYS A 132 3.18 5.55 -7.83
C LYS A 132 2.74 4.12 -8.16
N THR A 133 3.61 3.13 -8.03
CA THR A 133 3.28 1.72 -8.27
C THR A 133 2.18 1.22 -7.31
N GLU A 134 2.23 1.55 -6.02
CA GLU A 134 1.17 1.21 -5.07
C GLU A 134 -0.19 1.80 -5.46
N ASN A 135 -0.23 2.99 -6.07
CA ASN A 135 -1.47 3.53 -6.60
C ASN A 135 -2.09 2.64 -7.69
N HIS A 136 -1.24 1.99 -8.50
CA HIS A 136 -1.73 1.08 -9.53
C HIS A 136 -2.22 -0.22 -8.91
N GLN A 137 -1.57 -0.67 -7.82
CA GLN A 137 -2.01 -1.81 -7.02
C GLN A 137 -3.38 -1.55 -6.37
N VAL A 138 -3.58 -0.39 -5.72
CA VAL A 138 -4.89 0.01 -5.16
C VAL A 138 -5.97 -0.03 -6.23
N SER A 139 -5.75 0.63 -7.38
CA SER A 139 -6.72 0.64 -8.47
C SER A 139 -6.98 -0.76 -9.07
N ALA A 140 -6.00 -1.67 -9.03
CA ALA A 140 -6.18 -3.05 -9.46
C ALA A 140 -7.13 -3.80 -8.52
N TYR A 141 -7.00 -3.61 -7.20
CA TYR A 141 -7.90 -4.21 -6.21
C TYR A 141 -9.30 -3.62 -6.23
N GLU A 142 -9.45 -2.30 -6.38
CA GLU A 142 -10.76 -1.67 -6.61
C GLU A 142 -11.45 -2.22 -7.86
N THR A 143 -10.68 -2.49 -8.92
CA THR A 143 -11.21 -3.09 -10.15
C THR A 143 -11.58 -4.55 -9.92
N ALA A 144 -10.72 -5.33 -9.26
CA ALA A 144 -11.00 -6.71 -8.92
C ALA A 144 -12.28 -6.84 -8.09
N SER A 145 -12.49 -5.99 -7.08
CA SER A 145 -13.73 -5.95 -6.28
C SER A 145 -14.96 -5.73 -7.16
N ARG A 146 -14.96 -4.72 -8.04
CA ARG A 146 -16.10 -4.44 -8.94
C ARG A 146 -16.40 -5.60 -9.88
N GLU A 147 -15.37 -6.20 -10.48
CA GLU A 147 -15.55 -7.36 -11.36
C GLU A 147 -16.05 -8.58 -10.58
N SER A 148 -15.55 -8.80 -9.36
CA SER A 148 -16.03 -9.87 -8.48
C SER A 148 -17.49 -9.69 -8.07
N GLN A 149 -17.94 -8.46 -7.79
CA GLN A 149 -19.35 -8.16 -7.56
C GLN A 149 -20.21 -8.47 -8.81
N SER A 150 -19.71 -8.12 -9.99
CA SER A 150 -20.38 -8.43 -11.26
C SER A 150 -20.52 -9.94 -11.48
N VAL A 151 -19.46 -10.70 -11.20
CA VAL A 151 -19.47 -12.17 -11.27
C VAL A 151 -20.48 -12.77 -10.29
N ALA A 152 -20.54 -12.26 -9.05
CA ALA A 152 -21.50 -12.70 -8.06
C ALA A 152 -22.96 -12.51 -8.51
N SER A 153 -23.28 -11.32 -9.06
CA SER A 153 -24.61 -11.02 -9.59
C SER A 153 -24.96 -11.89 -10.80
N GLN A 154 -24.03 -12.07 -11.75
CA GLN A 154 -24.25 -12.88 -12.95
C GLN A 154 -24.43 -14.36 -12.63
N LEU A 155 -23.74 -14.87 -11.60
CA LEU A 155 -23.90 -16.24 -11.14
C LEU A 155 -25.34 -16.51 -10.66
N SER A 156 -25.89 -15.60 -9.85
CA SER A 156 -27.26 -15.68 -9.37
C SER A 156 -28.26 -15.62 -10.52
N GLU A 157 -28.10 -14.66 -11.43
CA GLU A 157 -28.99 -14.49 -12.60
C GLU A 157 -28.97 -15.72 -13.52
N TRP A 158 -27.78 -16.29 -13.78
CA TRP A 158 -27.68 -17.51 -14.58
C TRP A 158 -28.38 -18.69 -13.90
N GLY A 159 -28.22 -18.83 -12.59
CA GLY A 159 -28.77 -19.96 -11.85
C GLY A 159 -30.30 -19.98 -11.76
N GLU A 160 -30.97 -18.84 -11.86
CA GLU A 160 -32.44 -18.76 -11.97
C GLU A 160 -33.01 -19.53 -13.18
N THR A 161 -32.18 -19.78 -14.20
CA THR A 161 -32.58 -20.52 -15.41
C THR A 161 -32.34 -22.03 -15.33
N GLN A 162 -31.84 -22.52 -14.19
CA GLN A 162 -31.46 -23.90 -13.97
C GLN A 162 -32.53 -24.65 -13.13
N ASP A 163 -32.21 -25.85 -12.66
CA ASP A 163 -33.08 -26.58 -11.72
C ASP A 163 -33.12 -25.92 -10.33
N ASP A 164 -34.12 -26.28 -9.52
CA ASP A 164 -34.36 -25.68 -8.20
C ASP A 164 -33.13 -25.73 -7.28
N ALA A 165 -32.34 -26.81 -7.35
CA ALA A 165 -31.14 -26.96 -6.54
C ALA A 165 -30.04 -25.99 -6.97
N VAL A 166 -29.75 -25.94 -8.28
CA VAL A 166 -28.74 -25.02 -8.82
C VAL A 166 -29.17 -23.56 -8.62
N SER A 167 -30.46 -23.26 -8.79
CA SER A 167 -31.01 -21.93 -8.54
C SER A 167 -30.78 -21.49 -7.09
N ASP A 168 -31.18 -22.30 -6.10
CA ASP A 168 -31.04 -21.94 -4.68
C ASP A 168 -29.57 -21.81 -4.22
N ILE A 169 -28.71 -22.71 -4.70
CA ILE A 169 -27.27 -22.71 -4.37
C ILE A 169 -26.55 -21.53 -5.02
N SER A 170 -26.85 -21.21 -6.28
CA SER A 170 -26.20 -20.11 -7.01
C SER A 170 -26.55 -18.73 -6.45
N ASP A 171 -27.79 -18.51 -6.02
CA ASP A 171 -28.23 -17.27 -5.35
C ASP A 171 -27.42 -17.03 -4.06
N LYS A 172 -27.37 -18.05 -3.19
CA LYS A 172 -26.63 -17.99 -1.92
C LYS A 172 -25.12 -17.90 -2.13
N LEU A 173 -24.60 -18.56 -3.17
CA LEU A 173 -23.19 -18.47 -3.53
C LEU A 173 -22.87 -17.06 -4.04
N GLY A 174 -23.78 -16.44 -4.79
CA GLY A 174 -23.72 -15.03 -5.18
C GLY A 174 -23.56 -14.11 -3.98
N VAL A 175 -24.37 -14.30 -2.92
CA VAL A 175 -24.24 -13.52 -1.68
C VAL A 175 -22.85 -13.65 -1.05
N LEU A 176 -22.32 -14.88 -0.93
CA LEU A 176 -20.99 -15.10 -0.34
C LEU A 176 -19.86 -14.51 -1.21
N LEU A 177 -19.96 -14.62 -2.54
CA LEU A 177 -18.99 -14.05 -3.46
C LEU A 177 -19.03 -12.52 -3.46
N ALA A 178 -20.23 -11.93 -3.32
CA ALA A 178 -20.40 -10.49 -3.18
C ALA A 178 -19.75 -9.97 -1.89
N GLU A 179 -19.88 -10.70 -0.79
CA GLU A 179 -19.21 -10.36 0.47
C GLU A 179 -17.69 -10.49 0.37
N ILE A 180 -17.16 -11.52 -0.33
CA ILE A 180 -15.72 -11.63 -0.63
C ILE A 180 -15.22 -10.41 -1.42
N ALA A 181 -16.02 -9.91 -2.36
CA ALA A 181 -15.70 -8.73 -3.16
C ALA A 181 -15.71 -7.45 -2.31
N GLU A 182 -16.60 -7.33 -1.33
CA GLU A 182 -16.60 -6.21 -0.37
C GLU A 182 -15.32 -6.21 0.48
N GLN A 183 -14.87 -7.39 0.96
CA GLN A 183 -13.59 -7.49 1.67
C GLN A 183 -12.39 -7.07 0.80
N GLU A 184 -12.48 -7.23 -0.53
CA GLU A 184 -11.48 -6.75 -1.46
C GLU A 184 -11.47 -5.22 -1.61
N ASP A 185 -12.65 -4.57 -1.59
CA ASP A 185 -12.76 -3.11 -1.62
C ASP A 185 -12.20 -2.48 -0.33
N LEU A 186 -12.58 -3.02 0.83
CA LEU A 186 -12.06 -2.59 2.13
C LEU A 186 -10.54 -2.72 2.19
N PHE A 187 -9.98 -3.79 1.64
CA PHE A 187 -8.53 -3.94 1.53
C PHE A 187 -7.88 -2.86 0.65
N ALA A 188 -8.49 -2.50 -0.48
CA ALA A 188 -7.99 -1.42 -1.34
C ALA A 188 -7.96 -0.08 -0.58
N GLN A 189 -8.98 0.21 0.24
CA GLN A 189 -9.02 1.40 1.09
C GLN A 189 -7.87 1.40 2.11
N HIS A 190 -7.64 0.27 2.81
CA HIS A 190 -6.55 0.16 3.77
C HIS A 190 -5.14 0.26 3.12
N LEU A 191 -4.98 -0.23 1.88
CA LEU A 191 -3.75 -0.03 1.12
C LEU A 191 -3.51 1.45 0.80
N GLU A 192 -4.56 2.23 0.49
CA GLU A 192 -4.43 3.67 0.28
C GLU A 192 -4.06 4.42 1.57
N ASP A 193 -4.53 3.98 2.74
CA ASP A 193 -4.12 4.52 4.04
C ASP A 193 -2.62 4.32 4.31
N SER A 194 -2.13 3.08 4.14
CA SER A 194 -0.70 2.75 4.21
C SER A 194 0.12 3.63 3.25
N ARG A 195 -0.33 3.74 1.99
CA ARG A 195 0.31 4.59 0.98
C ARG A 195 0.28 6.08 1.38
N GLY A 196 -0.78 6.52 2.05
CA GLY A 196 -0.91 7.84 2.64
C GLY A 196 0.22 8.16 3.62
N VAL A 197 0.62 7.19 4.43
CA VAL A 197 1.75 7.30 5.37
C VAL A 197 3.08 7.40 4.62
N LEU A 198 3.31 6.61 3.57
CA LEU A 198 4.53 6.69 2.74
C LEU A 198 4.69 8.05 2.04
N LYS A 199 3.57 8.70 1.64
CA LYS A 199 3.61 10.08 1.11
C LYS A 199 4.21 11.07 2.12
N GLN A 200 4.02 10.84 3.43
CA GLN A 200 4.60 11.70 4.48
C GLN A 200 6.12 11.62 4.48
N ILE A 201 6.70 10.41 4.37
CA ILE A 201 8.16 10.22 4.25
C ILE A 201 8.71 10.97 3.05
N ARG A 202 8.10 10.80 1.87
CA ARG A 202 8.51 11.49 0.63
C ARG A 202 8.45 13.02 0.77
N ASN A 203 7.44 13.54 1.47
CA ASN A 203 7.31 14.98 1.72
C ASN A 203 8.45 15.48 2.62
N THR A 204 8.79 14.72 3.67
CA THR A 204 9.94 15.03 4.54
C THR A 204 11.25 14.99 3.74
N GLU A 205 11.48 13.96 2.92
CA GLU A 205 12.64 13.87 2.03
C GLU A 205 12.77 15.10 1.13
N SER A 206 11.65 15.57 0.59
CA SER A 206 11.60 16.75 -0.27
C SER A 206 11.87 18.05 0.49
N SER A 207 11.42 18.14 1.75
CA SER A 207 11.59 19.32 2.61
C SER A 207 13.03 19.53 3.10
N VAL A 208 13.87 18.49 3.11
CA VAL A 208 15.28 18.55 3.54
C VAL A 208 16.21 19.06 2.42
N GLN A 209 15.75 19.00 1.18
CA GLN A 209 16.55 19.34 0.00
C GLN A 209 16.99 20.81 -0.06
N PRO A 210 16.16 21.80 0.31
CA PRO A 210 16.59 23.19 0.42
C PRO A 210 17.80 23.36 1.36
N THR A 211 17.81 22.67 2.51
CA THR A 211 18.92 22.74 3.48
C THR A 211 20.22 22.19 2.89
N ARG A 212 20.16 21.04 2.20
CA ARG A 212 21.33 20.48 1.50
C ARG A 212 21.85 21.43 0.41
N ASN A 213 20.94 21.95 -0.41
CA ASN A 213 21.29 22.88 -1.48
C ASN A 213 21.89 24.18 -0.95
N HIS A 214 21.42 24.68 0.19
CA HIS A 214 21.96 25.89 0.82
C HIS A 214 23.39 25.66 1.31
N LYS A 215 23.67 24.54 2.00
CA LYS A 215 25.02 24.14 2.42
C LYS A 215 25.98 24.05 1.23
N THR A 216 25.59 23.32 0.17
CA THR A 216 26.44 23.19 -1.04
C THR A 216 26.73 24.53 -1.69
N LYS A 217 25.75 25.43 -1.79
CA LYS A 217 25.97 26.79 -2.32
C LYS A 217 27.02 27.57 -1.52
N ILE A 218 26.95 27.53 -0.19
CA ILE A 218 27.94 28.21 0.66
C ILE A 218 29.33 27.60 0.45
N GLN A 219 29.43 26.26 0.35
CA GLN A 219 30.69 25.57 0.06
C GLN A 219 31.29 26.00 -1.28
N ASP A 220 30.48 26.08 -2.33
CA ASP A 220 30.91 26.51 -3.67
C ASP A 220 31.36 27.98 -3.67
N GLU A 221 30.66 28.85 -2.94
CA GLU A 221 31.04 30.25 -2.78
C GLU A 221 32.38 30.40 -2.05
N ILE A 222 32.60 29.63 -0.97
CA ILE A 222 33.89 29.58 -0.27
C ILE A 222 35.00 29.12 -1.20
N GLN A 223 34.82 28.01 -1.91
CA GLN A 223 35.85 27.48 -2.83
C GLN A 223 36.20 28.49 -3.93
N LYS A 224 35.17 29.11 -4.53
CA LYS A 224 35.35 30.14 -5.55
C LYS A 224 36.10 31.36 -5.00
N LEU A 225 35.79 31.78 -3.78
CA LEU A 225 36.44 32.92 -3.14
C LEU A 225 37.88 32.59 -2.71
N LYS A 226 38.15 31.38 -2.20
CA LYS A 226 39.50 30.89 -1.90
C LYS A 226 40.40 30.88 -3.14
N TYR A 227 39.85 30.50 -4.30
CA TYR A 227 40.61 30.48 -5.56
C TYR A 227 40.86 31.88 -6.13
N LYS A 228 39.88 32.78 -6.08
CA LYS A 228 39.97 34.11 -6.72
C LYS A 228 40.54 35.21 -5.83
N GLU A 229 40.17 35.22 -4.56
CA GLU A 229 40.46 36.29 -3.60
C GLU A 229 40.76 35.69 -2.20
N PRO A 230 41.89 35.00 -2.03
CA PRO A 230 42.20 34.25 -0.81
C PRO A 230 42.37 35.12 0.44
N THR A 231 42.58 36.42 0.28
CA THR A 231 42.73 37.39 1.39
C THR A 231 41.43 38.14 1.70
N SER A 232 40.31 37.78 1.03
CA SER A 232 39.03 38.46 1.21
C SER A 232 38.48 38.26 2.63
N PRO A 233 38.12 39.32 3.37
CA PRO A 233 37.53 39.19 4.71
C PRO A 233 36.17 38.49 4.70
N LYS A 234 35.52 38.39 3.52
CA LYS A 234 34.27 37.64 3.32
C LYS A 234 34.43 36.13 3.49
N LEU A 235 35.66 35.60 3.42
CA LEU A 235 35.91 34.18 3.68
C LEU A 235 35.52 33.79 5.10
N VAL A 236 35.92 34.58 6.09
CA VAL A 236 35.63 34.30 7.51
C VAL A 236 34.12 34.31 7.77
N THR A 237 33.39 35.23 7.15
CA THR A 237 31.92 35.28 7.29
C THR A 237 31.24 34.08 6.66
N LEU A 238 31.67 33.66 5.46
CA LEU A 238 31.11 32.49 4.78
C LEU A 238 31.48 31.19 5.50
N GLU A 239 32.67 31.08 6.08
CA GLU A 239 33.08 29.91 6.89
C GLU A 239 32.22 29.78 8.15
N GLN A 240 31.92 30.88 8.84
CA GLN A 240 30.97 30.87 9.96
C GLN A 240 29.54 30.55 9.51
N GLU A 241 29.12 31.03 8.34
CA GLU A 241 27.82 30.68 7.75
C GLU A 241 27.75 29.19 7.40
N LEU A 242 28.85 28.60 6.89
CA LEU A 242 28.95 27.19 6.59
C LEU A 242 28.78 26.33 7.85
N VAL A 243 29.40 26.71 8.97
CA VAL A 243 29.22 26.02 10.25
C VAL A 243 27.73 26.02 10.67
N ARG A 244 27.05 27.17 10.53
CA ARG A 244 25.61 27.27 10.84
C ARG A 244 24.77 26.41 9.88
N ALA A 245 25.06 26.43 8.59
CA ALA A 245 24.37 25.60 7.60
C ALA A 245 24.61 24.10 7.83
N GLU A 246 25.81 23.71 8.26
CA GLU A 246 26.13 22.34 8.64
C GLU A 246 25.31 21.88 9.85
N ALA A 247 25.25 22.70 10.90
CA ALA A 247 24.43 22.40 12.08
C ALA A 247 22.93 22.23 11.72
N GLN A 248 22.40 23.11 10.86
CA GLN A 248 21.02 22.98 10.35
C GLN A 248 20.83 21.71 9.52
N SER A 249 21.83 21.34 8.70
CA SER A 249 21.82 20.09 7.93
C SER A 249 21.78 18.89 8.87
N LEU A 250 22.59 18.86 9.93
CA LEU A 250 22.59 17.76 10.90
C LEU A 250 21.22 17.56 11.57
N VAL A 251 20.56 18.66 11.96
CA VAL A 251 19.20 18.59 12.53
C VAL A 251 18.20 18.05 11.50
N ALA A 252 18.22 18.56 10.27
CA ALA A 252 17.30 18.15 9.23
C ALA A 252 17.48 16.66 8.83
N GLU A 253 18.72 16.16 8.77
CA GLU A 253 19.00 14.74 8.52
C GLU A 253 18.56 13.83 9.67
N ALA A 254 18.76 14.26 10.93
CA ALA A 254 18.27 13.53 12.09
C ALA A 254 16.73 13.43 12.11
N GLN A 255 16.05 14.55 11.82
CA GLN A 255 14.59 14.58 11.67
C GLN A 255 14.12 13.64 10.57
N LEU A 256 14.75 13.69 9.39
CA LEU A 256 14.42 12.81 8.28
C LEU A 256 14.53 11.34 8.69
N THR A 257 15.61 10.97 9.37
CA THR A 257 15.86 9.59 9.82
C THR A 257 14.79 9.14 10.81
N ASN A 258 14.44 9.97 11.78
CA ASN A 258 13.44 9.65 12.79
C ASN A 258 12.04 9.51 12.19
N VAL A 259 11.62 10.48 11.36
CA VAL A 259 10.32 10.42 10.64
C VAL A 259 10.26 9.19 9.76
N THR A 260 11.32 8.93 8.98
CA THR A 260 11.35 7.77 8.06
C THR A 260 11.15 6.48 8.83
N ARG A 261 11.87 6.27 9.95
CA ARG A 261 11.72 5.06 10.77
C ARG A 261 10.32 4.94 11.38
N GLN A 262 9.79 6.02 11.93
CA GLN A 262 8.46 6.04 12.54
C GLN A 262 7.38 5.72 11.49
N LYS A 263 7.40 6.44 10.37
CA LYS A 263 6.36 6.36 9.34
C LYS A 263 6.48 5.10 8.50
N PHE A 264 7.68 4.58 8.29
CA PHE A 264 7.86 3.27 7.67
C PHE A 264 7.20 2.17 8.52
N LYS A 265 7.43 2.22 9.83
CA LYS A 265 6.82 1.28 10.77
C LYS A 265 5.30 1.37 10.76
N GLU A 266 4.76 2.57 10.84
CA GLU A 266 3.31 2.85 10.77
C GLU A 266 2.69 2.40 9.44
N ALA A 267 3.32 2.68 8.31
CA ALA A 267 2.81 2.30 6.99
C ALA A 267 2.69 0.78 6.86
N TYR A 268 3.74 0.04 7.21
CA TYR A 268 3.74 -1.40 7.07
C TYR A 268 2.98 -2.14 8.17
N ASP A 269 2.75 -1.52 9.33
CA ASP A 269 1.76 -1.98 10.30
C ASP A 269 0.36 -2.02 9.65
N LEU A 270 -0.10 -0.87 9.13
CA LEU A 270 -1.38 -0.78 8.41
C LEU A 270 -1.45 -1.75 7.23
N HIS A 271 -0.41 -1.80 6.41
CA HIS A 271 -0.37 -2.66 5.21
C HIS A 271 -0.53 -4.14 5.56
N THR A 272 0.26 -4.63 6.52
CA THR A 272 0.25 -6.05 6.88
C THR A 272 -0.98 -6.44 7.68
N ALA A 273 -1.48 -5.55 8.55
CA ALA A 273 -2.74 -5.74 9.24
C ALA A 273 -3.92 -5.90 8.26
N ALA A 274 -3.95 -5.06 7.22
CA ALA A 274 -4.96 -5.14 6.17
C ALA A 274 -4.90 -6.47 5.39
N ILE A 275 -3.69 -6.99 5.11
CA ILE A 275 -3.51 -8.30 4.47
C ILE A 275 -4.07 -9.42 5.35
N ILE A 276 -3.73 -9.40 6.65
CA ILE A 276 -4.16 -10.42 7.61
C ILE A 276 -5.70 -10.42 7.70
N GLU A 277 -6.29 -9.25 7.94
CA GLU A 277 -7.74 -9.11 8.06
C GLU A 277 -8.48 -9.61 6.80
N ARG A 278 -8.06 -9.17 5.61
CA ARG A 278 -8.62 -9.62 4.34
C ARG A 278 -8.53 -11.14 4.21
N ALA A 279 -7.36 -11.70 4.47
CA ALA A 279 -7.12 -13.14 4.30
C ALA A 279 -7.98 -13.97 5.24
N GLU A 280 -8.05 -13.62 6.52
CA GLU A 280 -8.83 -14.34 7.52
C GLU A 280 -10.33 -14.32 7.18
N LYS A 281 -10.88 -13.15 6.84
CA LYS A 281 -12.29 -13.03 6.46
C LYS A 281 -12.62 -13.76 5.16
N GLN A 282 -11.77 -13.66 4.13
CA GLN A 282 -11.96 -14.39 2.87
C GLN A 282 -11.88 -15.90 3.07
N ILE A 283 -10.99 -16.40 3.95
CA ILE A 283 -10.93 -17.82 4.29
C ILE A 283 -12.24 -18.29 4.91
N MET A 284 -12.81 -17.53 5.86
CA MET A 284 -14.09 -17.88 6.49
C MET A 284 -15.22 -17.96 5.45
N LEU A 285 -15.34 -16.96 4.58
CA LEU A 285 -16.35 -16.93 3.51
C LEU A 285 -16.15 -18.05 2.49
N ALA A 286 -14.92 -18.30 2.07
CA ALA A 286 -14.60 -19.38 1.13
C ALA A 286 -14.93 -20.77 1.70
N GLN A 287 -14.73 -20.97 3.00
CA GLN A 287 -15.13 -22.22 3.67
C GLN A 287 -16.64 -22.43 3.64
N GLN A 288 -17.43 -21.38 3.91
CA GLN A 288 -18.89 -21.46 3.82
C GLN A 288 -19.36 -21.67 2.37
N ALA A 289 -18.75 -21.00 1.39
CA ALA A 289 -19.05 -21.21 -0.02
C ALA A 289 -18.81 -22.67 -0.45
N ARG A 290 -17.74 -23.31 0.04
CA ARG A 290 -17.50 -24.74 -0.19
C ARG A 290 -18.54 -25.63 0.46
N ARG A 291 -18.97 -25.30 1.68
CA ARG A 291 -20.04 -26.03 2.38
C ARG A 291 -21.36 -25.94 1.61
N LEU A 292 -21.66 -24.78 1.04
CA LEU A 292 -22.84 -24.55 0.21
C LEU A 292 -22.80 -25.44 -1.05
N VAL A 293 -21.68 -25.48 -1.76
CA VAL A 293 -21.52 -26.33 -2.96
C VAL A 293 -21.71 -27.82 -2.65
N ASN A 294 -21.30 -28.28 -1.46
CA ASN A 294 -21.49 -29.68 -1.03
C ASN A 294 -22.97 -30.08 -0.82
N LEU A 295 -23.91 -29.12 -0.81
CA LEU A 295 -25.34 -29.42 -0.71
C LEU A 295 -25.96 -29.80 -2.07
N LEU A 296 -25.22 -29.63 -3.16
CA LEU A 296 -25.66 -29.97 -4.51
C LEU A 296 -25.36 -31.45 -4.79
N ASP A 297 -26.39 -32.20 -5.17
CA ASP A 297 -26.25 -33.58 -5.63
C ASP A 297 -25.83 -33.62 -7.11
N ASP A 298 -24.65 -34.19 -7.37
CA ASP A 298 -24.09 -34.37 -8.70
C ASP A 298 -24.32 -35.78 -9.27
N THR A 299 -25.14 -36.60 -8.62
CA THR A 299 -25.49 -37.94 -9.09
C THR A 299 -26.07 -37.88 -10.52
N PRO A 300 -25.49 -38.62 -11.47
CA PRO A 300 -25.95 -38.60 -12.86
C PRO A 300 -27.34 -39.23 -12.97
N THR A 301 -28.25 -38.60 -13.72
CA THR A 301 -29.59 -39.12 -13.99
C THR A 301 -29.65 -39.92 -15.28
N VAL A 302 -30.55 -40.91 -15.33
CA VAL A 302 -30.84 -41.65 -16.55
C VAL A 302 -31.74 -40.78 -17.46
N PRO A 303 -31.56 -40.80 -18.80
CA PRO A 303 -32.46 -40.08 -19.69
C PRO A 303 -33.93 -40.48 -19.48
N GLY A 304 -34.78 -39.49 -19.20
CA GLY A 304 -36.21 -39.67 -18.91
C GLY A 304 -36.55 -39.82 -17.42
N GLU A 305 -35.55 -39.85 -16.54
CA GLU A 305 -35.72 -39.79 -15.09
C GLU A 305 -35.76 -38.32 -14.62
N GLU A 306 -36.74 -37.98 -13.79
CA GLU A 306 -36.79 -36.66 -13.14
C GLU A 306 -35.84 -36.62 -11.94
N ARG A 307 -35.21 -35.47 -11.71
CA ARG A 307 -34.39 -35.28 -10.51
C ARG A 307 -35.27 -35.21 -9.27
N ALA A 308 -34.71 -35.67 -8.14
CA ALA A 308 -35.35 -35.49 -6.85
C ALA A 308 -35.51 -33.99 -6.51
N PRO A 309 -36.59 -33.59 -5.82
CA PRO A 309 -36.75 -32.23 -5.33
C PRO A 309 -35.59 -31.80 -4.43
N PHE A 310 -35.27 -30.51 -4.44
CA PHE A 310 -34.22 -29.97 -3.61
C PHE A 310 -34.67 -29.82 -2.14
N GLU A 311 -34.09 -30.62 -1.24
CA GLU A 311 -34.46 -30.62 0.19
C GLU A 311 -33.53 -29.75 1.07
N ASN A 312 -32.38 -29.34 0.56
CA ASN A 312 -31.33 -28.68 1.35
C ASN A 312 -31.47 -27.15 1.48
N SER A 313 -32.61 -26.56 1.12
CA SER A 313 -32.77 -25.10 1.12
C SER A 313 -32.63 -24.47 2.51
N GLU A 314 -33.16 -25.10 3.56
CA GLU A 314 -32.98 -24.63 4.94
C GLU A 314 -31.51 -24.71 5.37
N ALA A 315 -30.84 -25.82 5.07
CA ALA A 315 -29.41 -25.99 5.35
C ALA A 315 -28.55 -24.95 4.63
N ALA A 316 -28.90 -24.62 3.38
CA ALA A 316 -28.23 -23.59 2.58
C ALA A 316 -28.41 -22.20 3.20
N ARG A 317 -29.60 -21.89 3.75
CA ARG A 317 -29.84 -20.64 4.51
C ARG A 317 -29.00 -20.57 5.78
N GLU A 318 -28.86 -21.68 6.51
CA GLU A 318 -28.04 -21.73 7.72
C GLU A 318 -26.54 -21.49 7.41
N VAL A 319 -26.04 -21.91 6.25
CA VAL A 319 -24.67 -21.58 5.83
C VAL A 319 -24.44 -20.06 5.75
N LEU A 320 -25.43 -19.29 5.29
CA LEU A 320 -25.33 -17.83 5.26
C LEU A 320 -25.36 -17.22 6.66
N ASN A 321 -26.23 -17.72 7.55
CA ASN A 321 -26.28 -17.26 8.94
C ASN A 321 -24.94 -17.51 9.65
N ASP A 322 -24.32 -18.68 9.40
CA ASP A 322 -23.01 -19.02 9.96
C ASP A 322 -21.90 -18.11 9.41
N ALA A 323 -21.96 -17.75 8.13
CA ALA A 323 -21.04 -16.79 7.52
C ALA A 323 -21.17 -15.39 8.17
N GLU A 324 -22.39 -14.88 8.30
CA GLU A 324 -22.68 -13.60 8.93
C GLU A 324 -22.23 -13.58 10.40
N ALA A 325 -22.57 -14.61 11.16
CA ALA A 325 -22.14 -14.75 12.55
C ALA A 325 -20.61 -14.83 12.66
N GLY A 326 -19.95 -15.54 11.74
CA GLY A 326 -18.50 -15.60 11.65
C GLY A 326 -17.87 -14.23 11.44
N LEU A 327 -18.35 -13.46 10.45
CA LEU A 327 -17.85 -12.12 10.18
C LEU A 327 -18.15 -11.14 11.32
N ARG A 328 -19.32 -11.22 11.94
CA ARG A 328 -19.71 -10.36 13.07
C ARG A 328 -18.86 -10.60 14.31
N ASN A 329 -18.46 -11.85 14.55
CA ASN A 329 -17.63 -12.25 15.68
C ASN A 329 -16.14 -12.20 15.36
N TYR A 330 -15.75 -11.79 14.15
CA TYR A 330 -14.36 -11.67 13.76
C TYR A 330 -13.64 -10.66 14.65
N SER A 331 -12.48 -11.06 15.17
CA SER A 331 -11.55 -10.19 15.88
C SER A 331 -10.14 -10.42 15.37
N PRO A 332 -9.38 -9.37 15.02
CA PRO A 332 -8.03 -9.53 14.47
C PRO A 332 -7.08 -10.15 15.51
N SER A 333 -6.35 -11.19 15.10
CA SER A 333 -5.31 -11.84 15.91
C SER A 333 -3.91 -11.34 15.53
N ILE A 334 -3.70 -10.02 15.64
CA ILE A 334 -2.46 -9.38 15.21
C ILE A 334 -1.64 -8.94 16.42
N GLU A 335 -0.36 -9.31 16.47
CA GLU A 335 0.56 -8.82 17.50
C GLU A 335 0.88 -7.32 17.28
N PRO A 336 0.69 -6.47 18.30
CA PRO A 336 0.97 -5.04 18.14
C PRO A 336 2.44 -4.75 17.86
N ILE A 337 2.71 -3.91 16.86
CA ILE A 337 4.09 -3.55 16.53
C ILE A 337 4.62 -2.49 17.51
N HIS A 338 5.65 -2.83 18.30
CA HIS A 338 6.19 -1.95 19.35
C HIS A 338 6.81 -0.66 18.83
N SER A 339 6.18 0.50 19.01
CA SER A 339 6.71 1.78 18.54
C SER A 339 7.31 2.64 19.66
N ALA A 340 8.55 3.09 19.48
CA ALA A 340 9.16 4.12 20.33
C ALA A 340 8.78 5.55 19.91
N ALA A 341 7.87 5.70 18.93
CA ALA A 341 7.46 7.00 18.41
C ALA A 341 6.88 7.94 19.48
N GLY A 342 6.32 7.42 20.57
CA GLY A 342 5.85 8.22 21.71
C GLY A 342 6.97 8.97 22.45
N ARG A 343 8.25 8.65 22.20
CA ARG A 343 9.42 9.37 22.71
C ARG A 343 9.85 10.54 21.82
N LEU A 344 9.28 10.67 20.62
CA LEU A 344 9.57 11.77 19.72
C LEU A 344 8.70 12.98 20.11
N GLY A 345 9.35 14.12 20.33
CA GLY A 345 8.71 15.42 20.52
C GLY A 345 8.33 16.08 19.19
N VAL A 346 8.09 17.40 19.26
CA VAL A 346 7.73 18.21 18.08
C VAL A 346 8.81 18.08 16.99
N ASN A 347 8.38 17.97 15.73
CA ASN A 347 9.25 17.79 14.56
C ASN A 347 10.06 16.48 14.53
N ALA A 348 9.61 15.43 15.22
CA ALA A 348 10.28 14.12 15.24
C ALA A 348 11.73 14.16 15.74
N MET A 349 12.01 15.08 16.66
CA MET A 349 13.25 15.12 17.43
C MET A 349 13.00 14.62 18.86
N PRO A 350 14.04 14.30 19.63
CA PRO A 350 13.91 13.97 21.06
C PRO A 350 13.19 15.11 21.84
N GLY A 351 12.78 14.88 23.10
CA GLY A 351 12.02 15.88 23.86
C GLY A 351 12.71 17.25 23.94
N SER A 352 11.97 18.33 24.21
CA SER A 352 12.53 19.71 24.23
C SER A 352 13.78 19.86 25.12
N ILE A 353 13.82 19.18 26.27
CA ILE A 353 14.95 19.15 27.19
C ILE A 353 16.17 18.45 26.55
N GLU A 354 15.96 17.36 25.83
CA GLU A 354 17.03 16.61 25.15
C GLU A 354 17.56 17.38 23.93
N GLN A 355 16.71 18.14 23.24
CA GLN A 355 17.11 19.01 22.14
C GLN A 355 18.02 20.15 22.60
N GLU A 356 17.67 20.83 23.70
CA GLU A 356 18.44 21.95 24.23
C GLU A 356 19.82 21.50 24.71
N ALA A 357 19.89 20.31 25.32
CA ALA A 357 21.17 19.68 25.70
C ALA A 357 22.01 19.21 24.50
N ALA A 358 21.39 18.94 23.34
CA ALA A 358 22.08 18.47 22.13
C ALA A 358 22.64 19.61 21.26
N GLN A 359 22.08 20.82 21.34
CA GLN A 359 22.52 21.98 20.55
C GLN A 359 24.04 22.27 20.61
N PRO A 360 24.70 22.34 21.78
CA PRO A 360 26.14 22.59 21.83
C PRO A 360 26.95 21.45 21.20
N ARG A 361 26.48 20.20 21.29
CA ARG A 361 27.13 19.04 20.65
C ARG A 361 27.00 19.10 19.13
N ILE A 362 25.82 19.48 18.63
CA ILE A 362 25.57 19.64 17.18
C ILE A 362 26.47 20.75 16.62
N MET A 363 26.61 21.87 17.32
CA MET A 363 27.50 22.97 16.91
C MET A 363 28.97 22.54 16.90
N GLN A 364 29.45 21.85 17.95
CA GLN A 364 30.82 21.31 17.98
C GLN A 364 31.08 20.33 16.84
N GLN A 365 30.13 19.43 16.57
CA GLN A 365 30.23 18.47 15.46
C GLN A 365 30.24 19.19 14.11
N ALA A 366 29.42 20.23 13.93
CA ALA A 366 29.41 21.04 12.71
C ALA A 366 30.74 21.76 12.49
N GLU A 367 31.34 22.33 13.53
CA GLU A 367 32.67 22.95 13.47
C GLU A 367 33.75 21.94 13.10
N GLU A 368 33.73 20.74 13.70
CA GLU A 368 34.68 19.66 13.39
C GLU A 368 34.56 19.21 11.93
N ILE A 369 33.34 19.02 11.42
CA ILE A 369 33.09 18.65 10.02
C ILE A 369 33.62 19.71 9.06
N VAL A 370 33.43 21.00 9.37
CA VAL A 370 33.90 22.10 8.51
C VAL A 370 35.42 22.27 8.56
N GLN A 371 36.05 22.00 9.71
CA GLN A 371 37.50 22.17 9.93
C GLN A 371 38.34 20.95 9.51
N SER A 372 37.74 19.77 9.32
CA SER A 372 38.42 18.55 8.91
C SER A 372 39.00 18.65 7.48
N PRO A 373 40.33 18.53 7.28
CA PRO A 373 40.91 18.48 5.94
C PRO A 373 40.68 17.09 5.32
N GLN A 374 39.94 17.05 4.20
CA GLN A 374 39.66 15.90 3.30
C GLN A 374 38.54 14.91 3.68
N GLN A 375 37.36 15.11 3.08
CA GLN A 375 36.62 14.05 2.33
C GLN A 375 35.93 14.63 1.07
N GLN A 376 36.53 15.65 0.43
CA GLN A 376 36.06 16.16 -0.86
C GLN A 376 36.78 15.44 -2.01
N GLU A 377 36.66 14.10 -2.11
CA GLU A 377 37.09 13.40 -3.33
C GLU A 377 36.41 12.02 -3.55
N THR A 378 35.13 11.83 -3.20
CA THR A 378 34.38 10.63 -3.63
C THR A 378 32.87 10.87 -3.81
N VAL A 379 32.45 11.93 -4.51
CA VAL A 379 31.05 12.02 -5.00
C VAL A 379 31.07 12.26 -6.51
N GLY A 380 31.61 11.25 -7.21
CA GLY A 380 31.79 11.28 -8.65
C GLY A 380 31.77 9.90 -9.31
N ARG A 381 31.24 8.85 -8.69
CA ARG A 381 30.81 7.60 -9.36
C ARG A 381 30.23 6.62 -8.36
N GLY A 382 28.98 6.19 -8.60
CA GLY A 382 28.42 4.99 -8.00
C GLY A 382 27.80 5.19 -6.62
N GLY A 383 26.48 5.08 -6.54
CA GLY A 383 25.78 5.00 -5.26
C GLY A 383 26.20 3.74 -4.51
N GLN A 384 26.89 3.90 -3.39
CA GLN A 384 26.99 2.91 -2.34
C GLN A 384 26.55 3.54 -1.03
N VAL A 385 25.51 2.93 -0.47
CA VAL A 385 24.96 3.23 0.85
C VAL A 385 25.97 2.71 1.89
N PRO A 386 26.29 3.44 2.97
CA PRO A 386 27.21 2.93 3.98
C PRO A 386 26.63 1.67 4.64
N TYR A 387 27.42 0.58 4.60
CA TYR A 387 27.16 -0.65 5.34
C TYR A 387 27.29 -0.34 6.84
N TYR A 388 26.22 -0.58 7.60
CA TYR A 388 26.33 -0.66 9.06
C TYR A 388 27.01 -1.99 9.41
N SER A 389 28.14 -1.90 10.10
CA SER A 389 28.83 -3.04 10.72
C SER A 389 27.92 -3.63 11.80
N THR A 390 27.47 -4.87 11.59
CA THR A 390 26.78 -5.65 12.62
C THR A 390 27.80 -6.20 13.59
N SER A 391 27.84 -5.67 14.81
CA SER A 391 28.52 -6.30 15.93
C SER A 391 27.80 -7.61 16.28
N GLU A 392 28.56 -8.71 16.26
CA GLU A 392 28.16 -10.04 16.70
C GLU A 392 27.52 -9.99 18.10
N THR A 393 26.29 -10.48 18.20
CA THR A 393 25.69 -10.80 19.51
C THR A 393 25.73 -12.31 19.65
N THR A 394 26.63 -12.78 20.50
CA THR A 394 26.74 -14.17 20.94
C THR A 394 25.46 -14.56 21.69
N TYR A 395 24.72 -15.53 21.16
CA TYR A 395 23.66 -16.20 21.90
C TYR A 395 24.29 -17.06 23.01
N VAL A 396 23.97 -16.75 24.27
CA VAL A 396 24.15 -17.67 25.39
C VAL A 396 22.81 -18.34 25.62
N ALA A 397 22.76 -19.65 25.38
CA ALA A 397 21.62 -20.49 25.73
C ALA A 397 21.57 -20.71 27.24
N ALA A 398 20.39 -20.52 27.82
CA ALA A 398 19.93 -21.17 29.05
C ALA A 398 18.40 -21.30 29.00
#